data_AF-A0A5D2TJM1-F1
#
_entry.id   AF-A0A5D2TJM1-F1
#
_cell.length_a   1.000
_cell.length_b   1.000
_cell.length_c   1.000
_cell.angle_alpha   90.00
_cell.angle_beta   90.00
_cell.angle_gamma   90.00
#
_symmetry.space_group_name_H-M   'P 1'
#
loop_
_entity.id
_entity.type
_entity.pdbx_description
1 polymer ?
#
loop_
_entity_poly.entity_id
_entity_poly.type
_entity_poly.pdbx_seq_one_letter_code
_entity_poly.pdbx_strand_id
1 'polypeptide(L)'
;MISRRNRPSSSAYFLFHLFFFVVSFCCSKSNAQNATTDPAEARALNSIFQQWGTQAVDSWNISGELCSGSALSQSDSVFEDPTNNPAIRCDCSFNTNTLCHITRLYIISLLIIFGFYFL
;
A
#
# COMPACT_ATOMS: atom_id res chain seq x y z
N MET A 1 37.28 -22.01 45.21
CA MET A 1 35.87 -21.81 44.82
C MET A 1 35.72 -22.19 43.35
N ILE A 2 35.15 -23.36 43.05
CA ILE A 2 34.86 -23.79 41.68
C ILE A 2 33.51 -23.19 41.29
N SER A 3 33.53 -22.19 40.40
CA SER A 3 32.33 -21.60 39.83
C SER A 3 31.69 -22.61 38.86
N ARG A 4 30.58 -23.22 39.25
CA ARG A 4 29.80 -24.07 38.35
C ARG A 4 29.07 -23.16 37.35
N ARG A 5 29.55 -23.13 36.11
CA ARG A 5 28.77 -22.60 34.98
C ARG A 5 27.64 -23.58 34.68
N ASN A 6 26.40 -23.20 35.00
CA ASN A 6 25.23 -23.92 34.52
C ASN A 6 25.16 -23.79 33.00
N ARG A 7 25.22 -24.93 32.30
CA ARG A 7 25.01 -25.02 30.86
C ARG A 7 23.51 -24.78 30.60
N PRO A 8 23.12 -23.74 29.85
CA PRO A 8 21.71 -23.48 29.62
C PRO A 8 21.07 -24.66 28.87
N SER A 9 19.84 -25.00 29.24
CA SER A 9 19.10 -26.12 28.66
C SER A 9 18.75 -25.84 27.19
N SER A 10 18.62 -26.90 26.38
CA SER A 10 18.22 -26.81 24.96
C SER A 10 16.93 -25.98 24.75
N SER A 11 16.02 -26.03 25.73
CA SER A 11 14.80 -25.22 25.75
C SER A 11 15.06 -23.71 25.79
N ALA A 12 16.08 -23.27 26.53
CA ALA A 12 16.45 -21.85 26.60
C ALA A 12 16.97 -21.32 25.26
N TYR A 13 17.69 -22.14 24.50
CA TYR A 13 18.13 -21.78 23.13
C TYR A 13 16.94 -21.67 22.17
N PHE A 14 15.98 -22.58 22.25
CA PHE A 14 14.79 -22.56 21.40
C PHE A 14 13.92 -21.32 21.64
N LEU A 15 13.70 -20.96 22.92
CA LEU A 15 12.97 -19.75 23.29
C LEU A 15 13.68 -18.48 22.82
N PHE A 16 15.02 -18.46 22.86
CA PHE A 16 15.81 -17.34 22.38
C PHE A 16 15.69 -17.15 20.86
N HIS A 17 15.70 -18.23 20.10
CA HIS A 17 15.47 -18.19 18.65
C HIS A 17 14.06 -17.77 18.28
N LEU A 18 13.04 -18.26 18.99
CA LEU A 18 11.65 -17.87 18.78
C LEU A 18 11.45 -16.37 19.05
N PHE A 19 12.03 -15.87 20.15
CA PHE A 19 12.00 -14.45 20.49
C PHE A 19 12.68 -13.59 19.40
N PHE A 20 13.85 -14.00 18.91
CA PHE A 20 14.54 -13.31 17.81
C PHE A 20 13.71 -13.29 16.52
N PHE A 21 13.05 -14.39 16.16
CA PHE A 21 12.16 -14.47 15.00
C PHE A 21 10.95 -13.54 15.12
N VAL A 22 10.30 -13.51 16.28
CA VAL A 22 9.14 -12.64 16.55
C VAL A 22 9.54 -11.15 16.50
N VAL A 23 10.69 -10.79 17.06
CA VAL A 23 11.21 -9.40 17.02
C VAL A 23 11.58 -8.99 15.59
N SER A 24 12.17 -9.88 14.79
CA SER A 24 12.47 -9.62 13.36
C SER A 24 11.21 -9.37 12.52
N PHE A 25 10.10 -10.05 12.81
CA PHE A 25 8.85 -9.89 12.06
C PHE A 25 8.01 -8.67 12.50
N CYS A 26 8.21 -8.19 13.73
CA CYS A 26 7.48 -7.03 14.28
C CYS A 26 7.97 -5.67 13.73
N CYS A 27 9.07 -5.67 12.97
CA CYS A 27 9.67 -4.49 12.37
C CYS A 27 9.55 -4.48 10.83
N SER A 28 8.47 -5.05 10.29
CA SER A 28 8.01 -4.70 8.93
C SER A 28 7.61 -3.23 8.94
N LYS A 29 8.60 -2.35 8.77
CA LYS A 29 8.39 -0.92 8.58
C LYS A 29 7.53 -0.79 7.32
N SER A 30 6.28 -0.35 7.46
CA SER A 30 5.65 0.39 6.38
C SER A 30 6.53 1.60 6.19
N ASN A 31 7.37 1.60 5.16
CA ASN A 31 8.10 2.81 4.85
C ASN A 31 7.02 3.88 4.65
N ALA A 32 7.08 4.96 5.42
CA ALA A 32 6.69 6.25 4.89
C ALA A 32 7.71 6.53 3.78
N GLN A 33 7.51 5.86 2.65
CA GLN A 33 8.37 5.95 1.49
C GLN A 33 8.10 7.36 0.97
N ASN A 34 9.12 8.22 0.97
CA ASN A 34 9.17 9.39 0.11
C ASN A 34 9.22 8.98 -1.39
N ALA A 35 8.68 7.81 -1.72
CA ALA A 35 8.50 7.37 -3.08
C ALA A 35 7.42 8.26 -3.69
N THR A 36 7.70 8.73 -4.89
CA THR A 36 6.84 9.65 -5.60
C THR A 36 6.26 8.92 -6.80
N THR A 37 4.96 9.08 -7.02
CA THR A 37 4.33 8.67 -8.28
C THR A 37 4.97 9.40 -9.46
N ASP A 38 5.21 8.70 -10.56
CA ASP A 38 5.71 9.35 -11.78
C ASP A 38 4.80 10.53 -12.21
N PRO A 39 5.33 11.74 -12.42
CA PRO A 39 4.51 12.90 -12.80
C PRO A 39 3.69 12.71 -14.08
N ALA A 40 4.14 11.88 -15.02
CA ALA A 40 3.40 11.55 -16.23
C ALA A 40 2.18 10.67 -15.91
N GLU A 41 2.32 9.69 -15.03
CA GLU A 41 1.21 8.86 -14.56
C GLU A 41 0.18 9.69 -13.79
N ALA A 42 0.66 10.61 -12.94
CA ALA A 42 -0.22 11.51 -12.20
C ALA A 42 -1.04 12.40 -13.14
N ARG A 43 -0.41 12.96 -14.19
CA ARG A 43 -1.09 13.76 -15.21
C ARG A 43 -2.07 12.91 -16.02
N ALA A 44 -1.70 11.69 -16.40
CA ALA A 44 -2.56 10.78 -17.15
C ALA A 44 -3.81 10.41 -16.34
N LEU A 45 -3.65 10.04 -15.06
CA LEU A 45 -4.77 9.73 -14.18
C LEU A 45 -5.70 10.94 -14.01
N ASN A 46 -5.14 12.13 -13.77
CA ASN A 46 -5.94 13.35 -13.66
C ASN A 46 -6.70 13.67 -14.96
N SER A 47 -6.09 13.45 -16.13
CA SER A 47 -6.75 13.61 -17.42
C SER A 47 -7.92 12.63 -17.60
N ILE A 48 -7.73 11.37 -17.19
CA ILE A 48 -8.79 10.36 -17.19
C ILE A 48 -9.94 10.81 -16.28
N PHE A 49 -9.64 11.25 -15.06
CA PHE A 49 -10.63 11.70 -14.09
C PHE A 49 -11.42 12.91 -14.59
N GLN A 50 -10.75 13.86 -15.24
CA GLN A 50 -11.41 14.99 -15.90
C GLN A 50 -12.35 14.54 -17.02
N GLN A 51 -11.90 13.64 -17.90
CA GLN A 51 -12.72 13.13 -19.00
C GLN A 51 -13.93 12.34 -18.50
N TRP A 52 -13.79 11.70 -17.35
CA TRP A 52 -14.81 10.87 -16.71
C TRP A 52 -15.71 11.63 -15.74
N GLY A 53 -15.40 12.89 -15.43
CA GLY A 53 -16.15 13.68 -14.46
C GLY A 53 -16.07 13.12 -13.04
N THR A 54 -14.97 12.44 -12.68
CA THR A 54 -14.75 11.83 -11.36
C THR A 54 -13.57 12.48 -10.63
N GLN A 55 -13.41 12.20 -9.34
CA GLN A 55 -12.37 12.78 -8.48
C GLN A 55 -11.76 11.70 -7.57
N ALA A 56 -10.52 11.93 -7.13
CA ALA A 56 -9.87 11.07 -6.15
C ALA A 56 -10.59 11.12 -4.79
N VAL A 57 -10.51 10.03 -4.02
CA VAL A 57 -11.02 9.97 -2.65
C VAL A 57 -9.90 10.15 -1.62
N ASP A 58 -10.28 10.65 -0.45
CA ASP A 58 -9.34 10.96 0.62
C ASP A 58 -8.63 9.73 1.20
N SER A 59 -9.13 8.51 0.94
CA SER A 59 -8.50 7.27 1.44
C SER A 59 -7.11 7.01 0.83
N TRP A 60 -6.80 7.60 -0.32
CA TRP A 60 -5.50 7.48 -0.97
C TRP A 60 -4.90 8.79 -1.51
N ASN A 61 -5.64 9.91 -1.48
CA ASN A 61 -5.14 11.24 -1.89
C ASN A 61 -4.92 12.17 -0.68
N ILE A 62 -4.24 11.70 0.37
CA ILE A 62 -4.17 12.37 1.68
C ILE A 62 -3.28 13.64 1.65
N SER A 63 -2.26 13.66 0.78
CA SER A 63 -1.26 14.75 0.74
C SER A 63 -1.02 15.31 -0.67
N GLY A 64 -1.92 15.03 -1.61
CA GLY A 64 -1.72 15.33 -3.04
C GLY A 64 -0.75 14.38 -3.75
N GLU A 65 -0.29 13.34 -3.05
CA GLU A 65 0.46 12.21 -3.61
C GLU A 65 -0.51 11.06 -3.83
N LEU A 66 -0.54 10.52 -5.05
CA LEU A 66 -1.56 9.56 -5.48
C LEU A 66 -1.32 8.17 -4.87
N CYS A 67 -0.07 7.73 -4.73
CA CYS A 67 0.29 6.44 -4.16
C CYS A 67 0.42 6.48 -2.63
N SER A 68 -0.59 7.04 -1.96
CA SER A 68 -0.65 7.13 -0.50
C SER A 68 -1.83 6.34 0.08
N GLY A 69 -1.84 6.14 1.41
CA GLY A 69 -2.97 5.51 2.11
C GLY A 69 -3.37 4.14 1.55
N SER A 70 -4.65 3.99 1.17
CA SER A 70 -5.21 2.72 0.68
C SER A 70 -4.62 2.27 -0.66
N ALA A 71 -4.01 3.15 -1.45
CA ALA A 71 -3.41 2.79 -2.74
C ALA A 71 -2.18 1.88 -2.62
N LEU A 72 -1.52 1.88 -1.46
CA LEU A 72 -0.36 1.02 -1.17
C LEU A 72 -0.77 -0.38 -0.68
N SER A 73 -2.03 -0.55 -0.27
CA SER A 73 -2.55 -1.86 0.14
C SER A 73 -2.39 -2.84 -1.01
N GLN A 74 -1.96 -4.07 -0.71
CA GLN A 74 -1.92 -5.17 -1.67
C GLN A 74 -3.16 -6.07 -1.58
N SER A 75 -4.10 -5.76 -0.67
CA SER A 75 -5.36 -6.51 -0.56
C SER A 75 -6.32 -6.13 -1.68
N ASP A 76 -6.90 -7.12 -2.37
CA ASP A 76 -8.00 -6.89 -3.30
C ASP A 76 -9.27 -6.45 -2.57
N SER A 77 -9.49 -6.90 -1.33
CA SER A 77 -10.66 -6.50 -0.53
C SER A 77 -10.69 -4.99 -0.21
N VAL A 78 -9.52 -4.35 -0.12
CA VAL A 78 -9.40 -2.90 0.12
C VAL A 78 -9.51 -2.12 -1.19
N PHE A 79 -8.94 -2.67 -2.27
CA PHE A 79 -8.95 -2.05 -3.59
C PHE A 79 -10.34 -2.06 -4.23
N GLU A 80 -11.11 -3.12 -4.01
CA GLU A 80 -12.47 -3.28 -4.52
C GLU A 80 -13.54 -2.83 -3.52
N ASP A 81 -13.13 -2.24 -2.39
CA ASP A 81 -14.07 -1.67 -1.42
C ASP A 81 -14.86 -0.54 -2.09
N PRO A 82 -16.20 -0.60 -2.13
CA PRO A 82 -17.03 0.46 -2.69
C PRO A 82 -16.80 1.83 -2.05
N THR A 83 -16.33 1.91 -0.80
CA THR A 83 -16.00 3.18 -0.14
C THR A 83 -14.72 3.83 -0.66
N ASN A 84 -13.86 3.06 -1.34
CA ASN A 84 -12.59 3.54 -1.92
C ASN A 84 -12.72 3.90 -3.40
N ASN A 85 -13.92 3.97 -3.96
CA ASN A 85 -14.16 4.25 -5.37
C ASN A 85 -14.15 5.77 -5.70
N PRO A 86 -13.37 6.24 -6.70
CA PRO A 86 -12.45 5.47 -7.54
C PRO A 86 -11.18 5.06 -6.78
N ALA A 87 -10.76 3.81 -6.96
CA ALA A 87 -9.59 3.24 -6.29
C ALA A 87 -8.42 3.07 -7.25
N ILE A 88 -7.20 3.29 -6.76
CA ILE A 88 -5.97 2.94 -7.48
C ILE A 88 -5.11 1.99 -6.65
N ARG A 89 -4.30 1.18 -7.32
CA ARG A 89 -3.26 0.35 -6.71
C ARG A 89 -1.91 0.79 -7.22
N CYS A 90 -0.97 0.98 -6.30
CA CYS A 90 0.40 1.33 -6.61
C CYS A 90 1.39 0.22 -6.27
N ASP A 91 2.46 0.15 -7.06
CA ASP A 91 3.66 -0.62 -6.77
C ASP A 91 4.86 0.34 -6.66
N CYS A 92 5.42 0.42 -5.46
CA CYS A 92 6.57 1.28 -5.15
C CYS A 92 7.87 0.48 -4.99
N SER A 93 7.98 -0.71 -5.56
CA SER A 93 9.22 -1.50 -5.52
C SER A 93 10.31 -0.98 -6.49
N PHE A 94 9.98 0.00 -7.31
CA PHE A 94 10.83 0.52 -8.38
C PHE A 94 11.88 1.50 -7.87
N ASN A 95 13.01 1.53 -8.57
CA ASN A 95 14.15 2.40 -8.31
C ASN A 95 14.54 2.43 -6.81
N THR A 96 14.84 1.28 -6.21
CA THR A 96 15.18 1.17 -4.78
C THR A 96 14.08 1.68 -3.83
N ASN A 97 12.82 1.52 -4.23
CA ASN A 97 11.64 2.01 -3.54
C ASN A 97 11.50 3.53 -3.46
N THR A 98 11.94 4.25 -4.49
CA THR A 98 11.75 5.71 -4.58
C THR A 98 10.76 6.13 -5.67
N LEU A 99 10.33 5.19 -6.53
CA LEU A 99 9.39 5.44 -7.62
C LEU A 99 8.18 4.52 -7.46
N CYS A 100 6.99 5.11 -7.54
CA CYS A 100 5.74 4.37 -7.53
C CYS A 100 5.09 4.39 -8.91
N HIS A 101 4.58 3.23 -9.33
CA HIS A 101 3.78 3.10 -10.54
C HIS A 101 2.34 2.72 -10.18
N ILE A 102 1.38 3.35 -10.84
CA ILE A 102 -0.02 2.97 -10.78
C ILE A 102 -0.19 1.70 -11.62
N THR A 103 -0.55 0.59 -10.96
CA THR A 103 -0.67 -0.73 -11.60
C THR A 103 -2.11 -1.11 -11.89
N ARG A 104 -3.08 -0.56 -11.13
CA ARG A 104 -4.50 -0.81 -11.34
C ARG A 104 -5.34 0.43 -11.03
N LEU A 105 -6.47 0.54 -11.74
CA LEU A 105 -7.51 1.53 -11.54
C LEU A 105 -8.86 0.81 -11.50
N TYR A 106 -9.67 1.10 -10.50
CA TYR A 106 -10.99 0.51 -10.30
C TYR A 106 -12.03 1.60 -10.08
N ILE A 107 -13.11 1.57 -10.88
CA ILE A 107 -14.20 2.53 -10.78
C ILE A 107 -15.55 1.81 -10.96
N ILE A 108 -16.45 2.02 -10.01
CA ILE A 108 -17.82 1.52 -10.04
C ILE A 108 -18.77 2.53 -10.70
N SER A 109 -18.60 3.82 -10.38
CA SER A 109 -19.60 4.86 -10.70
C SER A 109 -19.69 5.24 -12.17
N LEU A 110 -18.67 4.96 -12.99
CA LEU A 110 -18.61 5.45 -14.36
C LEU A 110 -19.69 4.82 -15.25
N LEU A 111 -19.99 3.53 -15.05
CA LEU A 111 -21.03 2.83 -15.81
C LEU A 111 -22.44 3.38 -15.52
N ILE A 112 -22.69 3.86 -14.30
CA ILE A 112 -23.99 4.40 -13.90
C ILE A 112 -24.17 5.78 -14.54
N ILE A 113 -23.17 6.66 -14.46
CA ILE A 113 -23.24 8.03 -14.98
C ILE A 113 -23.32 8.05 -16.51
N PHE A 114 -22.48 7.28 -17.22
CA PHE A 114 -22.59 7.19 -18.68
C PHE A 114 -23.93 6.58 -19.12
N GLY A 115 -24.47 5.62 -18.37
CA GLY A 115 -25.81 5.08 -18.63
C GLY A 115 -26.94 6.11 -18.48
N PHE A 116 -26.84 7.01 -17.49
CA PHE A 116 -27.80 8.11 -17.31
C PHE A 116 -27.65 9.26 -18.30
N TYR A 117 -26.44 9.52 -18.81
CA TYR A 117 -26.22 10.56 -19.84
C TYR A 117 -26.58 10.10 -21.26
N PHE A 118 -26.64 8.79 -21.52
CA PHE A 118 -27.02 8.20 -22.81
C PHE A 118 -28.48 7.72 -22.89
N LEU A 119 -29.28 7.92 -21.83
CA LEU A 119 -30.74 7.68 -21.79
C LEU A 119 -31.48 9.01 -21.73
#